data_AF-A0A5C6ZBC8-F1
#
_entry.id   AF-A0A5C6ZBC8-F1
#
_cell.length_a   1.000
_cell.length_b   1.000
_cell.length_c   1.000
_cell.angle_alpha   90.00
_cell.angle_beta   90.00
_cell.angle_gamma   90.00
#
_symmetry.space_group_name_H-M   'P 1'
#
loop_
_entity.id
_entity.type
_entity.pdbx_description
1 polymer ?
#
loop_
_entity_poly.entity_id
_entity_poly.type
_entity_poly.pdbx_seq_one_letter_code
_entity_poly.pdbx_strand_id
1 'polypeptide(L)'
;MNKINLSAYQPIADIQDNIVFANNGNVVLCYEGNLPEIYSLSEKDFEDMHGSWFQALKSLPVGTVVHKQDIYLKKSYSSEQLPNKTFLEKATHEHFKGRGHIEHKCYLFFILTKNKALNNPKYVNPFRKISKGIVQELDDNIKSFANSVSDSVSFINNSRKMAFLPLNANEIQQLTNSYFNGFNEGFDTDILLDKKSVNIGENHFDALAINSELCFGESVQSSKTNEKFTSDDFVFHQGFVDGLGLTLNENHIINQILYLDDKQKWRKLLDKKIEELNKSSNFGSQNKVVLGKIQHILDQINADDNARIIRGHLNIVYWAKEAKELDKITSKIKTEFKELDIIPYYPRGEERKNYILNSYCCFSSNFSNNDLYVTDLKHALCLFINNTNYKSDNTGIIFNDREHNIPVLKDVWDEKKKRIKARNFAIFAPTGEGKSFLANNILRQYFESGVRLVIIDLGGSYTKFAKLYPEKYTVLRY
;
A
#
# COMPACT_ATOMS: atom_id res chain seq x y z
N MET A 1 21.80 14.74 -20.34
CA MET A 1 20.42 14.58 -20.86
C MET A 1 19.73 15.91 -20.66
N ASN A 2 19.00 16.40 -21.66
CA ASN A 2 18.37 17.72 -21.65
C ASN A 2 17.28 17.79 -20.57
N LYS A 3 17.18 18.95 -19.91
CA LYS A 3 16.10 19.30 -18.97
C LYS A 3 14.74 18.87 -19.54
N ILE A 4 13.98 18.04 -18.82
CA ILE A 4 12.64 17.64 -19.21
C ILE A 4 11.68 18.71 -18.69
N ASN A 5 11.02 19.43 -19.59
CA ASN A 5 9.98 20.39 -19.20
C ASN A 5 8.62 19.68 -19.15
N LEU A 6 8.18 19.31 -17.94
CA LEU A 6 6.92 18.59 -17.73
C LEU A 6 5.69 19.35 -18.26
N SER A 7 5.69 20.69 -18.26
CA SER A 7 4.57 21.46 -18.81
C SER A 7 4.45 21.33 -20.33
N ALA A 8 5.56 21.04 -21.02
CA ALA A 8 5.58 20.78 -22.46
C ALA A 8 5.41 19.30 -22.81
N TYR A 9 5.63 18.40 -21.85
CA TYR A 9 5.59 16.94 -22.02
C TYR A 9 4.80 16.28 -20.89
N GLN A 10 3.51 16.61 -20.80
CA GLN A 10 2.66 16.08 -19.76
C GLN A 10 2.49 14.55 -19.91
N PRO A 11 2.49 13.80 -18.80
CA PRO A 11 2.27 12.35 -18.82
C PRO A 11 0.83 12.00 -19.21
N ILE A 12 -0.11 12.90 -18.91
CA ILE A 12 -1.53 12.79 -19.18
C ILE A 12 -1.87 13.66 -20.39
N ALA A 13 -2.61 13.10 -21.34
CA ALA A 13 -3.15 13.83 -22.49
C ALA A 13 -4.57 14.34 -22.23
N ASP A 14 -5.41 13.54 -21.55
CA ASP A 14 -6.78 13.90 -21.18
C ASP A 14 -7.26 13.11 -19.96
N ILE A 15 -8.26 13.63 -19.23
CA ILE A 15 -8.94 12.94 -18.13
C ILE A 15 -10.44 13.04 -18.32
N GLN A 16 -11.12 11.90 -18.37
CA GLN A 16 -12.58 11.79 -18.45
C GLN A 16 -13.06 10.99 -17.25
N ASP A 17 -13.73 11.65 -16.30
CA ASP A 17 -14.10 11.09 -15.00
C ASP A 17 -12.88 10.52 -14.25
N ASN A 18 -12.83 9.20 -14.05
CA ASN A 18 -11.72 8.48 -13.44
C ASN A 18 -10.81 7.78 -14.46
N ILE A 19 -10.98 8.09 -15.76
CA ILE A 19 -10.24 7.50 -16.87
C ILE A 19 -9.18 8.50 -17.35
N VAL A 20 -7.93 8.06 -17.38
CA VAL A 20 -6.78 8.82 -17.86
C VAL A 20 -6.37 8.31 -19.23
N PHE A 21 -6.26 9.23 -20.19
CA PHE A 21 -5.63 8.98 -21.48
C PHE A 21 -4.19 9.44 -21.41
N ALA A 22 -3.26 8.50 -21.33
CA ALA A 22 -1.83 8.80 -21.20
C ALA A 22 -1.21 9.22 -22.54
N ASN A 23 -0.12 9.98 -22.47
CA ASN A 23 0.61 10.47 -23.65
C ASN A 23 1.28 9.36 -24.50
N ASN A 24 1.30 8.13 -24.01
CA ASN A 24 1.81 6.94 -24.71
C ASN A 24 0.68 6.11 -25.35
N GLY A 25 -0.57 6.54 -25.21
CA GLY A 25 -1.76 5.86 -25.71
C GLY A 25 -2.30 4.75 -24.80
N ASN A 26 -1.81 4.65 -23.56
CA ASN A 26 -2.46 3.82 -22.55
C ASN A 26 -3.73 4.50 -22.03
N VAL A 27 -4.73 3.70 -21.68
CA VAL A 27 -5.93 4.14 -20.98
C VAL A 27 -5.90 3.56 -19.56
N VAL A 28 -6.04 4.40 -18.55
CA VAL A 28 -5.90 4.01 -17.14
C VAL A 28 -7.15 4.36 -16.36
N LEU A 29 -7.81 3.39 -15.72
CA LEU A 29 -8.86 3.65 -14.75
C LEU A 29 -8.26 3.77 -13.35
N CYS A 30 -8.57 4.86 -12.66
CA CYS A 30 -7.93 5.27 -11.41
C CYS A 30 -8.89 5.15 -10.21
N TYR A 31 -8.43 4.48 -9.15
CA TYR A 31 -9.18 4.31 -7.90
C TYR A 31 -8.31 4.57 -6.67
N GLU A 32 -8.91 5.10 -5.60
CA GLU A 32 -8.31 5.18 -4.27
C GLU A 32 -8.84 4.05 -3.39
N GLY A 33 -7.94 3.41 -2.65
CA GLY A 33 -8.19 2.26 -1.79
C GLY A 33 -8.37 2.65 -0.34
N ASN A 34 -9.51 2.25 0.23
CA ASN A 34 -9.83 2.27 1.64
C ASN A 34 -9.62 0.87 2.24
N LEU A 35 -8.48 0.70 2.93
CA LEU A 35 -8.05 -0.58 3.50
C LEU A 35 -8.36 -0.68 5.01
N PRO A 36 -8.39 -1.90 5.58
CA PRO A 36 -8.42 -2.14 7.04
C PRO A 36 -7.30 -1.43 7.81
N GLU A 37 -7.53 -1.10 9.08
CA GLU A 37 -6.50 -0.52 9.96
C GLU A 37 -5.41 -1.56 10.26
N ILE A 38 -4.15 -1.16 10.33
CA ILE A 38 -3.05 -2.06 10.73
C ILE A 38 -3.36 -2.73 12.08
N TYR A 39 -3.02 -4.01 12.21
CA TYR A 39 -3.29 -4.85 13.38
C TYR A 39 -4.79 -5.10 13.68
N SER A 40 -5.67 -4.94 12.69
CA SER A 40 -7.10 -5.27 12.82
C SER A 40 -7.51 -6.59 12.15
N LEU A 41 -6.61 -7.22 11.39
CA LEU A 41 -6.88 -8.42 10.60
C LEU A 41 -6.35 -9.68 11.30
N SER A 42 -7.16 -10.74 11.30
CA SER A 42 -6.75 -12.10 11.64
C SER A 42 -6.17 -12.84 10.43
N GLU A 43 -5.54 -14.00 10.66
CA GLU A 43 -5.10 -14.91 9.59
C GLU A 43 -6.22 -15.18 8.57
N LYS A 44 -7.41 -15.52 9.07
CA LYS A 44 -8.58 -15.78 8.22
C LYS A 44 -8.98 -14.55 7.41
N ASP A 45 -8.88 -13.35 7.97
CA ASP A 45 -9.20 -12.14 7.22
C ASP A 45 -8.23 -11.92 6.06
N PHE A 46 -6.94 -12.24 6.22
CA PHE A 46 -5.97 -12.18 5.13
C PHE A 46 -6.29 -13.18 4.02
N GLU A 47 -6.68 -14.42 4.37
CA GLU A 47 -7.13 -15.43 3.40
C GLU A 47 -8.41 -15.00 2.66
N ASP A 48 -9.41 -14.46 3.38
CA ASP A 48 -10.66 -13.98 2.79
C ASP A 48 -10.39 -12.79 1.82
N MET A 49 -9.47 -11.89 2.18
CA MET A 49 -9.05 -10.78 1.32
C MET A 49 -8.26 -11.26 0.10
N HIS A 50 -7.35 -12.23 0.27
CA HIS A 50 -6.62 -12.88 -0.82
C HIS A 50 -7.57 -13.51 -1.83
N GLY A 51 -8.56 -14.28 -1.33
CA GLY A 51 -9.61 -14.86 -2.16
C GLY A 51 -10.41 -13.79 -2.90
N SER A 52 -10.73 -12.68 -2.24
CA SER A 52 -11.45 -11.56 -2.86
C SER A 52 -10.67 -10.92 -4.00
N TRP A 53 -9.37 -10.67 -3.80
CA TRP A 53 -8.46 -10.18 -4.83
C TRP A 53 -8.35 -11.14 -6.01
N PHE A 54 -8.17 -12.43 -5.73
CA PHE A 54 -8.03 -13.45 -6.77
C PHE A 54 -9.27 -13.51 -7.66
N GLN A 55 -10.48 -13.55 -7.06
CA GLN A 55 -11.73 -13.58 -7.82
C GLN A 55 -11.94 -12.30 -8.65
N ALA A 56 -11.60 -11.13 -8.09
CA ALA A 56 -11.74 -9.86 -8.79
C ALA A 56 -10.81 -9.73 -10.00
N LEU A 57 -9.57 -10.18 -9.88
CA LEU A 57 -8.55 -9.98 -10.92
C LEU A 57 -8.49 -11.11 -11.94
N LYS A 58 -8.88 -12.35 -11.57
CA LYS A 58 -8.81 -13.49 -12.48
C LYS A 58 -9.73 -13.38 -13.69
N SER A 59 -10.82 -12.62 -13.62
CA SER A 59 -11.79 -12.43 -14.71
C SER A 59 -11.42 -11.31 -15.68
N LEU A 60 -10.44 -10.47 -15.33
CA LEU A 60 -10.08 -9.33 -16.16
C LEU A 60 -9.53 -9.75 -17.52
N PRO A 61 -9.77 -8.95 -18.58
CA PRO A 61 -9.31 -9.26 -19.94
C PRO A 61 -7.80 -9.50 -20.02
N VAL A 62 -7.40 -10.39 -20.92
CA VAL A 62 -5.98 -10.62 -21.25
C VAL A 62 -5.34 -9.32 -21.77
N GLY A 63 -4.12 -9.05 -21.33
CA GLY A 63 -3.37 -7.83 -21.68
C GLY A 63 -3.64 -6.64 -20.78
N THR A 64 -4.51 -6.80 -19.76
CA THR A 64 -4.70 -5.81 -18.69
C THR A 64 -3.45 -5.77 -17.82
N VAL A 65 -2.99 -4.55 -17.49
CA VAL A 65 -1.98 -4.35 -16.44
C VAL A 65 -2.69 -3.78 -15.22
N VAL A 66 -2.57 -4.47 -14.08
CA VAL A 66 -3.09 -4.02 -12.78
C VAL A 66 -1.93 -3.46 -11.99
N HIS A 67 -2.05 -2.24 -11.50
CA HIS A 67 -1.00 -1.60 -10.71
C HIS A 67 -1.59 -1.11 -9.39
N LYS A 68 -1.17 -1.74 -8.28
CA LYS A 68 -1.45 -1.25 -6.93
C LYS A 68 -0.23 -0.46 -6.45
N GLN A 69 -0.48 0.76 -5.98
CA GLN A 69 0.55 1.68 -5.51
C GLN A 69 0.23 2.13 -4.08
N ASP A 70 1.10 1.79 -3.14
CA ASP A 70 1.01 2.19 -1.75
C ASP A 70 2.06 3.27 -1.47
N ILE A 71 1.62 4.50 -1.17
CA ILE A 71 2.47 5.67 -0.95
C ILE A 71 2.54 5.96 0.54
N TYR A 72 3.76 6.01 1.09
CA TYR A 72 4.05 6.27 2.49
C TYR A 72 4.87 7.55 2.65
N LEU A 73 4.33 8.52 3.39
CA LEU A 73 4.93 9.84 3.58
C LEU A 73 5.16 10.11 5.07
N LYS A 74 6.37 10.51 5.44
CA LYS A 74 6.64 11.10 6.76
C LYS A 74 5.93 12.44 6.87
N LYS A 75 5.07 12.56 7.87
CA LYS A 75 4.31 13.77 8.19
C LYS A 75 4.43 14.11 9.66
N SER A 76 4.24 15.39 9.97
CA SER A 76 4.07 15.87 11.34
C SER A 76 2.58 15.88 11.70
N TYR A 77 2.23 15.30 12.83
CA TYR A 77 0.86 15.28 13.33
C TYR A 77 0.38 16.69 13.68
N SER A 78 -0.77 17.09 13.11
CA SER A 78 -1.45 18.34 13.47
C SER A 78 -2.41 18.08 14.62
N SER A 79 -2.22 18.80 15.73
CA SER A 79 -3.10 18.72 16.91
C SER A 79 -4.33 19.62 16.82
N GLU A 80 -4.55 20.34 15.70
CA GLU A 80 -5.63 21.32 15.54
C GLU A 80 -7.04 20.74 15.75
N GLN A 81 -7.22 19.45 15.44
CA GLN A 81 -8.49 18.76 15.64
C GLN A 81 -8.71 18.29 17.08
N LEU A 82 -7.70 18.37 17.95
CA LEU A 82 -7.82 17.98 19.35
C LEU A 82 -8.47 19.11 20.17
N PRO A 83 -9.30 18.77 21.17
CA PRO A 83 -9.78 19.74 22.15
C PRO A 83 -8.62 20.47 22.84
N ASN A 84 -8.79 21.75 23.15
CA ASN A 84 -7.75 22.61 23.73
C ASN A 84 -8.26 23.60 24.80
N LYS A 85 -9.41 23.34 25.42
CA LYS A 85 -10.09 24.28 26.32
C LYS A 85 -9.61 24.15 27.76
N THR A 86 -9.56 22.92 28.27
CA THR A 86 -9.18 22.64 29.66
C THR A 86 -7.67 22.57 29.85
N PHE A 87 -7.22 22.52 31.11
CA PHE A 87 -5.80 22.36 31.45
C PHE A 87 -5.20 21.10 30.82
N LEU A 88 -5.84 19.93 30.99
CA LEU A 88 -5.29 18.68 30.46
C LEU A 88 -5.47 18.57 28.93
N GLU A 89 -6.51 19.17 28.35
CA GLU A 89 -6.68 19.23 26.89
C GLU A 89 -5.53 19.98 26.24
N LYS A 90 -5.16 21.15 26.78
CA LYS A 90 -3.98 21.91 26.32
C LYS A 90 -2.69 21.11 26.45
N ALA A 91 -2.51 20.39 27.56
CA ALA A 91 -1.34 19.52 27.74
C ALA A 91 -1.30 18.38 26.71
N THR A 92 -2.44 17.75 26.42
CA THR A 92 -2.58 16.72 25.37
C THR A 92 -2.26 17.31 23.99
N HIS A 93 -2.82 18.49 23.67
CA HIS A 93 -2.57 19.19 22.41
C HIS A 93 -1.07 19.41 22.18
N GLU A 94 -0.36 20.02 23.14
CA GLU A 94 1.07 20.29 23.00
C GLU A 94 1.95 19.03 22.99
N HIS A 95 1.57 17.98 23.72
CA HIS A 95 2.35 16.73 23.77
C HIS A 95 2.43 15.99 22.43
N PHE A 96 1.38 16.08 21.61
CA PHE A 96 1.29 15.39 20.33
C PHE A 96 1.59 16.29 19.12
N LYS A 97 1.54 17.61 19.29
CA LYS A 97 1.82 18.58 18.22
C LYS A 97 3.19 18.32 17.58
N GLY A 98 3.21 18.15 16.26
CA GLY A 98 4.44 17.97 15.50
C GLY A 98 5.05 16.57 15.56
N ARG A 99 4.42 15.60 16.26
CA ARG A 99 4.90 14.22 16.33
C ARG A 99 5.00 13.60 14.93
N GLY A 100 6.16 13.05 14.61
CA GLY A 100 6.38 12.36 13.33
C GLY A 100 5.58 11.07 13.23
N HIS A 101 4.95 10.83 12.08
CA HIS A 101 4.28 9.58 11.74
C HIS A 101 4.35 9.33 10.23
N ILE A 102 3.96 8.13 9.80
CA ILE A 102 3.79 7.80 8.39
C ILE A 102 2.31 7.90 8.02
N GLU A 103 1.99 8.69 7.00
CA GLU A 103 0.70 8.67 6.31
C GLU A 103 0.77 7.72 5.12
N HIS A 104 -0.25 6.87 4.96
CA HIS A 104 -0.37 5.90 3.89
C HIS A 104 -1.59 6.18 3.01
N LYS A 105 -1.38 6.18 1.69
CA LYS A 105 -2.43 6.17 0.67
C LYS A 105 -2.25 5.02 -0.29
N CYS A 106 -3.33 4.26 -0.52
CA CYS A 106 -3.36 3.15 -1.46
C CYS A 106 -4.11 3.57 -2.72
N TYR A 107 -3.54 3.30 -3.89
CA TYR A 107 -4.19 3.50 -5.18
C TYR A 107 -4.20 2.20 -5.99
N LEU A 108 -5.23 2.05 -6.81
CA LEU A 108 -5.39 0.92 -7.71
C LEU A 108 -5.68 1.42 -9.12
N PHE A 109 -4.86 0.97 -10.07
CA PHE A 109 -4.94 1.35 -11.47
C PHE A 109 -5.15 0.13 -12.35
N PHE A 110 -6.06 0.25 -13.31
CA PHE A 110 -6.27 -0.75 -14.36
C PHE A 110 -5.93 -0.13 -15.70
N ILE A 111 -4.93 -0.71 -16.37
CA ILE A 111 -4.30 -0.12 -17.53
C ILE A 111 -4.58 -0.99 -18.76
N LEU A 112 -5.29 -0.41 -19.72
CA LEU A 112 -5.42 -0.93 -21.08
C LEU A 112 -4.28 -0.38 -21.92
N THR A 113 -3.45 -1.28 -22.43
CA THR A 113 -2.24 -0.91 -23.18
C THR A 113 -2.50 -0.89 -24.68
N LYS A 114 -1.86 0.06 -25.38
CA LYS A 114 -1.82 0.04 -26.86
C LYS A 114 -0.98 -1.12 -27.38
N ASN A 115 0.13 -1.43 -26.69
CA ASN A 115 0.97 -2.58 -27.00
C ASN A 115 0.39 -3.85 -26.35
N LYS A 116 -0.54 -4.51 -27.04
CA LYS A 116 -1.13 -5.78 -26.59
C LYS A 116 -0.09 -6.90 -26.35
N ALA A 117 1.08 -6.82 -26.97
CA ALA A 117 2.14 -7.82 -26.79
C ALA A 117 2.97 -7.60 -25.52
N LEU A 118 2.87 -6.43 -24.86
CA LEU A 118 3.50 -6.12 -23.58
C LEU A 118 5.00 -6.46 -23.55
N ASN A 119 5.67 -6.23 -24.67
CA ASN A 119 7.07 -6.59 -24.94
C ASN A 119 7.88 -5.32 -25.21
N ASN A 120 8.00 -4.48 -24.19
CA ASN A 120 8.68 -3.21 -24.34
C ASN A 120 10.21 -3.37 -24.30
N PRO A 121 10.96 -2.52 -25.04
CA PRO A 121 12.40 -2.44 -24.89
C PRO A 121 12.73 -1.91 -23.48
N LYS A 122 13.92 -2.20 -22.98
CA LYS A 122 14.28 -1.90 -21.59
C LYS A 122 14.24 -0.41 -21.23
N TYR A 123 14.66 0.47 -22.14
CA TYR A 123 14.71 1.92 -21.90
C TYR A 123 13.65 2.63 -22.76
N VAL A 124 12.43 2.73 -22.24
CA VAL A 124 11.34 3.51 -22.86
C VAL A 124 11.36 4.91 -22.27
N ASN A 125 11.58 5.95 -23.09
CA ASN A 125 11.33 7.33 -22.65
C ASN A 125 9.81 7.52 -22.45
N PRO A 126 9.35 7.82 -21.21
CA PRO A 126 7.94 7.97 -20.90
C PRO A 126 7.38 9.35 -21.31
N PHE A 127 8.23 10.36 -21.49
CA PHE A 127 7.82 11.72 -21.85
C PHE A 127 7.99 11.94 -23.35
N ARG A 128 6.97 11.54 -24.12
CA ARG A 128 6.93 11.74 -25.58
C ARG A 128 6.03 12.92 -25.93
N LYS A 129 6.25 13.53 -27.10
CA LYS A 129 5.32 14.54 -27.62
C LYS A 129 3.97 13.90 -27.88
N ILE A 130 2.92 14.51 -27.35
CA ILE A 130 1.54 14.11 -27.62
C ILE A 130 1.27 14.33 -29.12
N SER A 131 0.93 13.28 -29.86
CA SER A 131 0.46 13.42 -31.23
C SER A 131 -1.01 13.85 -31.22
N LYS A 132 -1.42 14.67 -32.19
CA LYS A 132 -2.77 15.28 -32.29
C LYS A 132 -3.96 14.31 -32.39
N GLY A 133 -3.73 12.99 -32.28
CA GLY A 133 -4.77 11.96 -32.34
C GLY A 133 -4.69 10.91 -31.22
N ILE A 134 -4.00 11.18 -30.11
CA ILE A 134 -3.96 10.29 -28.94
C ILE A 134 -5.24 10.38 -28.11
N VAL A 135 -5.92 11.53 -28.12
CA VAL A 135 -7.23 11.68 -27.49
C VAL A 135 -8.22 10.90 -28.35
N GLN A 136 -8.42 9.64 -27.99
CA GLN A 136 -9.43 8.78 -28.58
C GLN A 136 -10.74 9.05 -27.87
N GLU A 137 -11.82 9.24 -28.64
CA GLU A 137 -13.16 9.12 -28.07
C GLU A 137 -13.32 7.72 -27.46
N LEU A 138 -14.14 7.60 -26.42
CA LEU A 138 -14.47 6.33 -25.78
C LEU A 138 -15.07 5.35 -26.80
N ASP A 139 -14.22 4.52 -27.39
CA ASP A 139 -14.62 3.46 -28.30
C ASP A 139 -15.22 2.27 -27.53
N ASP A 140 -15.80 1.33 -28.26
CA ASP A 140 -16.47 0.17 -27.67
C ASP A 140 -15.50 -0.74 -26.90
N ASN A 141 -14.22 -0.76 -27.26
CA ASN A 141 -13.19 -1.53 -26.57
C ASN A 141 -12.85 -0.91 -25.20
N ILE A 142 -12.70 0.42 -25.12
CA ILE A 142 -12.48 1.12 -23.86
C ILE A 142 -13.70 0.97 -22.95
N LYS A 143 -14.93 1.08 -23.49
CA LYS A 143 -16.16 0.86 -22.72
C LYS A 143 -16.25 -0.56 -22.18
N SER A 144 -15.96 -1.57 -23.01
CA SER A 144 -15.96 -2.97 -22.56
C SER A 144 -14.91 -3.23 -21.47
N PHE A 145 -13.73 -2.61 -21.60
CA PHE A 145 -12.68 -2.68 -20.58
C PHE A 145 -13.12 -2.01 -19.27
N ALA A 146 -13.65 -0.79 -19.34
CA ALA A 146 -14.15 -0.05 -18.19
C ALA A 146 -15.26 -0.83 -17.46
N ASN A 147 -16.17 -1.46 -18.19
CA ASN A 147 -17.21 -2.33 -17.59
C ASN A 147 -16.59 -3.52 -16.85
N SER A 148 -15.63 -4.21 -17.46
CA SER A 148 -14.94 -5.34 -16.82
C SER A 148 -14.22 -4.92 -15.54
N VAL A 149 -13.58 -3.74 -15.55
CA VAL A 149 -12.92 -3.17 -14.37
C VAL A 149 -13.94 -2.78 -13.30
N SER A 150 -15.05 -2.16 -13.69
CA SER A 150 -16.14 -1.80 -12.78
C SER A 150 -16.73 -3.03 -12.08
N ASP A 151 -16.90 -4.14 -12.79
CA ASP A 151 -17.36 -5.41 -12.21
C ASP A 151 -16.35 -5.96 -11.19
N SER A 152 -15.05 -5.94 -11.52
CA SER A 152 -13.97 -6.35 -10.61
C SER A 152 -13.90 -5.48 -9.35
N VAL A 153 -14.00 -4.15 -9.49
CA VAL A 153 -14.01 -3.23 -8.34
C VAL A 153 -15.27 -3.40 -7.50
N SER A 154 -16.43 -3.60 -8.14
CA SER A 154 -17.68 -3.88 -7.44
C SER A 154 -17.60 -5.17 -6.64
N PHE A 155 -16.97 -6.21 -7.19
CA PHE A 155 -16.72 -7.46 -6.47
C PHE A 155 -15.85 -7.23 -5.23
N ILE A 156 -14.76 -6.46 -5.35
CA ILE A 156 -13.89 -6.09 -4.22
C ILE A 156 -14.70 -5.35 -3.15
N ASN A 157 -15.47 -4.35 -3.54
CA ASN A 157 -16.26 -3.53 -2.61
C ASN A 157 -17.35 -4.34 -1.89
N ASN A 158 -17.89 -5.38 -2.53
CA ASN A 158 -18.87 -6.28 -1.93
C ASN A 158 -18.28 -7.18 -0.82
N SER A 159 -16.96 -7.34 -0.73
CA SER A 159 -16.30 -8.07 0.36
C SER A 159 -16.48 -7.40 1.74
N ARG A 160 -16.81 -6.11 1.77
CA ARG A 160 -16.90 -5.25 2.98
C ARG A 160 -15.62 -5.13 3.82
N LYS A 161 -14.51 -5.73 3.39
CA LYS A 161 -13.19 -5.62 4.04
C LYS A 161 -12.38 -4.46 3.49
N MET A 162 -12.50 -4.22 2.18
CA MET A 162 -11.81 -3.16 1.46
C MET A 162 -12.80 -2.47 0.51
N ALA A 163 -12.53 -1.20 0.20
CA ALA A 163 -13.32 -0.46 -0.77
C ALA A 163 -12.41 0.37 -1.68
N PHE A 164 -12.67 0.36 -2.97
CA PHE A 164 -12.00 1.19 -3.97
C PHE A 164 -13.00 2.13 -4.61
N LEU A 165 -12.72 3.43 -4.51
CA LEU A 165 -13.58 4.51 -5.01
C LEU A 165 -12.90 5.18 -6.20
N PRO A 166 -13.66 5.53 -7.26
CA PRO A 166 -13.08 6.19 -8.42
C PRO A 166 -12.50 7.55 -8.04
N LEU A 167 -11.28 7.83 -8.50
CA LEU A 167 -10.64 9.14 -8.34
C LEU A 167 -11.26 10.15 -9.31
N ASN A 168 -11.49 11.37 -8.85
CA ASN A 168 -11.88 12.46 -9.73
C ASN A 168 -10.66 13.10 -10.43
N ALA A 169 -10.92 13.91 -11.47
CA ALA A 169 -9.87 14.52 -12.27
C ALA A 169 -8.88 15.39 -11.46
N ASN A 170 -9.35 16.11 -10.44
CA ASN A 170 -8.49 16.94 -9.60
C ASN A 170 -7.56 16.08 -8.73
N GLU A 171 -8.07 14.98 -8.17
CA GLU A 171 -7.27 14.05 -7.36
C GLU A 171 -6.20 13.36 -8.22
N ILE A 172 -6.54 12.97 -9.46
CA ILE A 172 -5.58 12.41 -10.42
C ILE A 172 -4.48 13.42 -10.75
N GLN A 173 -4.84 14.68 -11.03
CA GLN A 173 -3.87 15.75 -11.29
C GLN A 173 -2.98 16.00 -10.07
N GLN A 174 -3.55 16.02 -8.86
CA GLN A 174 -2.78 16.16 -7.63
C GLN A 174 -1.80 15.01 -7.44
N LEU A 175 -2.23 13.75 -7.62
CA LEU A 175 -1.35 12.59 -7.56
C LEU A 175 -0.20 12.70 -8.57
N THR A 176 -0.53 13.08 -9.81
CA THR A 176 0.46 13.29 -10.88
C THR A 176 1.49 14.34 -10.49
N ASN A 177 1.01 15.50 -10.02
CA ASN A 177 1.86 16.61 -9.61
C ASN A 177 2.71 16.22 -8.40
N SER A 178 2.15 15.60 -7.37
CA SER A 178 2.90 15.13 -6.20
C SER A 178 4.00 14.14 -6.58
N TYR A 179 3.71 13.17 -7.46
CA TYR A 179 4.69 12.19 -7.91
C TYR A 179 5.87 12.85 -8.64
N PHE A 180 5.60 13.68 -9.65
CA PHE A 180 6.64 14.32 -10.46
C PHE A 180 7.29 15.54 -9.78
N ASN A 181 6.66 16.11 -8.76
CA ASN A 181 7.26 17.09 -7.85
C ASN A 181 8.06 16.43 -6.72
N GLY A 182 8.16 15.09 -6.72
CA GLY A 182 8.91 14.32 -5.73
C GLY A 182 8.40 14.51 -4.31
N PHE A 183 7.10 14.77 -4.15
CA PHE A 183 6.43 15.04 -2.87
C PHE A 183 7.00 16.24 -2.08
N ASN A 184 7.58 17.22 -2.78
CA ASN A 184 7.87 18.52 -2.18
C ASN A 184 6.57 19.34 -2.03
N GLU A 185 6.49 20.15 -0.98
CA GLU A 185 5.31 20.97 -0.66
C GLU A 185 5.65 22.46 -0.75
N GLY A 186 4.69 23.27 -1.23
CA GLY A 186 4.80 24.74 -1.25
C GLY A 186 5.52 25.33 -2.46
N PHE A 187 6.12 24.51 -3.33
CA PHE A 187 6.78 24.96 -4.55
C PHE A 187 6.88 23.84 -5.60
N ASP A 188 6.99 24.24 -6.88
CA ASP A 188 7.31 23.34 -7.98
C ASP A 188 8.83 23.18 -8.11
N THR A 189 9.28 21.98 -8.46
CA THR A 189 10.71 21.67 -8.59
C THR A 189 11.06 20.86 -9.84
N ASP A 190 12.33 20.89 -10.22
CA ASP A 190 12.89 20.14 -11.34
C ASP A 190 13.21 18.67 -10.98
N ILE A 191 13.11 17.78 -11.97
CA ILE A 191 13.60 16.39 -11.93
C ILE A 191 15.00 16.33 -12.55
N LEU A 192 15.98 15.86 -11.78
CA LEU A 192 17.37 15.70 -12.17
C LEU A 192 17.73 14.21 -12.29
N LEU A 193 17.88 13.73 -13.53
CA LEU A 193 18.16 12.33 -13.86
C LEU A 193 19.63 12.12 -14.24
N ASP A 194 20.51 12.07 -13.24
CA ASP A 194 21.92 11.79 -13.44
C ASP A 194 22.23 10.30 -13.50
N LYS A 195 23.41 9.93 -14.03
CA LYS A 195 23.83 8.52 -14.07
C LYS A 195 24.03 7.91 -12.68
N LYS A 196 24.34 8.73 -11.66
CA LYS A 196 24.66 8.25 -10.30
C LYS A 196 23.55 8.51 -9.28
N SER A 197 22.67 9.46 -9.56
CA SER A 197 21.64 9.93 -8.63
C SER A 197 20.39 10.34 -9.38
N VAL A 198 19.23 10.13 -8.76
CA VAL A 198 17.95 10.65 -9.22
C VAL A 198 17.44 11.57 -8.12
N ASN A 199 17.26 12.84 -8.44
CA ASN A 199 16.83 13.85 -7.46
C ASN A 199 15.60 14.57 -8.01
N ILE A 200 14.63 14.84 -7.15
CA ILE A 200 13.47 15.67 -7.48
C ILE A 200 13.33 16.72 -6.37
N GLY A 201 13.70 17.95 -6.71
CA GLY A 201 13.92 19.01 -5.73
C GLY A 201 14.91 18.61 -4.65
N GLU A 202 14.49 18.69 -3.39
CA GLU A 202 15.34 18.38 -2.24
C GLU A 202 15.41 16.89 -1.92
N ASN A 203 14.64 16.05 -2.63
CA ASN A 203 14.55 14.63 -2.33
C ASN A 203 15.44 13.83 -3.28
N HIS A 204 16.32 13.01 -2.71
CA HIS A 204 17.13 12.01 -3.41
C HIS A 204 16.39 10.69 -3.45
N PHE A 205 16.27 10.07 -4.62
CA PHE A 205 15.51 8.84 -4.84
C PHE A 205 16.41 7.65 -5.18
N ASP A 206 15.98 6.48 -4.73
CA ASP A 206 16.55 5.21 -5.14
C ASP A 206 15.45 4.11 -5.17
N ALA A 207 15.80 2.94 -5.67
CA ALA A 207 14.86 1.84 -5.84
C ALA A 207 15.47 0.47 -5.53
N LEU A 208 14.64 -0.45 -5.06
CA LEU A 208 14.89 -1.89 -4.98
C LEU A 208 13.72 -2.62 -5.66
N ALA A 209 13.96 -3.80 -6.21
CA ALA A 209 12.92 -4.52 -6.93
C ALA A 209 13.02 -6.04 -6.85
N ILE A 210 11.87 -6.69 -7.01
CA ILE A 210 11.75 -8.10 -7.33
C ILE A 210 11.40 -8.17 -8.81
N ASN A 211 12.37 -8.56 -9.62
CA ASN A 211 12.30 -8.49 -11.08
C ASN A 211 12.44 -9.86 -11.77
N SER A 212 12.63 -10.93 -10.99
CA SER A 212 12.69 -12.31 -11.46
C SER A 212 12.24 -13.26 -10.35
N GLU A 213 11.77 -14.44 -10.76
CA GLU A 213 11.43 -15.58 -9.92
C GLU A 213 12.62 -16.05 -9.07
N LEU A 214 13.85 -15.79 -9.54
CA LEU A 214 15.09 -16.12 -8.83
C LEU A 214 15.27 -15.29 -7.54
N CYS A 215 14.51 -14.20 -7.39
CA CYS A 215 14.52 -13.41 -6.17
C CYS A 215 13.81 -14.11 -5.00
N PHE A 216 12.93 -15.09 -5.25
CA PHE A 216 12.21 -15.82 -4.20
C PHE A 216 12.97 -17.10 -3.82
N GLY A 217 13.18 -17.31 -2.53
CA GLY A 217 13.71 -18.57 -2.00
C GLY A 217 12.61 -19.55 -1.61
N GLU A 218 11.87 -19.29 -0.53
CA GLU A 218 10.74 -20.10 -0.03
C GLU A 218 9.36 -19.70 -0.58
N SER A 219 8.29 -20.37 -0.10
CA SER A 219 6.90 -20.10 -0.48
C SER A 219 6.38 -18.79 0.12
N VAL A 220 5.62 -18.03 -0.67
CA VAL A 220 4.88 -16.86 -0.20
C VAL A 220 3.55 -17.27 0.45
N GLN A 221 3.07 -16.47 1.40
CA GLN A 221 1.83 -16.70 2.14
C GLN A 221 0.98 -15.43 2.18
N SER A 222 -0.32 -15.53 2.46
CA SER A 222 -1.19 -14.34 2.59
C SER A 222 -0.82 -13.49 3.82
N SER A 223 -0.37 -14.15 4.89
CA SER A 223 0.04 -13.57 6.15
C SER A 223 1.20 -14.35 6.76
N LYS A 224 1.91 -13.74 7.70
CA LYS A 224 2.94 -14.36 8.56
C LYS A 224 2.71 -13.99 10.02
N THR A 225 3.32 -14.74 10.92
CA THR A 225 3.35 -14.41 12.34
C THR A 225 4.07 -13.07 12.56
N ASN A 226 3.51 -12.24 13.44
CA ASN A 226 4.18 -11.07 13.98
C ASN A 226 4.81 -11.44 15.32
N GLU A 227 6.12 -11.66 15.32
CA GLU A 227 6.90 -12.08 16.49
C GLU A 227 6.82 -11.08 17.65
N LYS A 228 6.61 -9.79 17.38
CA LYS A 228 6.54 -8.75 18.41
C LYS A 228 5.26 -8.83 19.25
N PHE A 229 4.15 -9.26 18.63
CA PHE A 229 2.84 -9.31 19.30
C PHE A 229 2.38 -10.72 19.63
N THR A 230 3.07 -11.74 19.13
CA THR A 230 2.78 -13.15 19.43
C THR A 230 3.34 -13.55 20.80
N SER A 231 2.62 -14.41 21.51
CA SER A 231 3.09 -15.08 22.72
C SER A 231 2.74 -16.57 22.68
N ASP A 232 3.15 -17.33 23.69
CA ASP A 232 2.83 -18.77 23.80
C ASP A 232 1.30 -19.04 23.82
N ASP A 233 0.51 -18.08 24.31
CA ASP A 233 -0.94 -18.22 24.46
C ASP A 233 -1.74 -17.79 23.22
N PHE A 234 -1.16 -16.97 22.33
CA PHE A 234 -1.85 -16.51 21.13
C PHE A 234 -0.91 -16.08 20.01
N VAL A 235 -1.32 -16.38 18.77
CA VAL A 235 -0.59 -16.00 17.55
C VAL A 235 -1.19 -14.73 16.97
N PHE A 236 -0.34 -13.72 16.74
CA PHE A 236 -0.73 -12.47 16.10
C PHE A 236 -0.24 -12.46 14.65
N HIS A 237 -1.14 -12.22 13.70
CA HIS A 237 -0.79 -12.23 12.26
C HIS A 237 -0.59 -10.82 11.70
N GLN A 238 0.24 -10.74 10.66
CA GLN A 238 0.44 -9.58 9.80
C GLN A 238 0.52 -10.03 8.35
N GLY A 239 0.27 -9.14 7.39
CA GLY A 239 0.47 -9.43 5.97
C GLY A 239 1.92 -9.78 5.68
N PHE A 240 2.13 -10.60 4.65
CA PHE A 240 3.45 -11.18 4.37
C PHE A 240 4.55 -10.12 4.17
N VAL A 241 4.23 -9.02 3.49
CA VAL A 241 5.16 -7.90 3.23
C VAL A 241 4.88 -6.66 4.09
N ASP A 242 4.06 -6.76 5.14
CA ASP A 242 3.64 -5.58 5.93
C ASP A 242 4.80 -4.84 6.60
N GLY A 243 5.93 -5.52 6.86
CA GLY A 243 7.15 -4.89 7.38
C GLY A 243 7.74 -3.82 6.44
N LEU A 244 7.42 -3.91 5.14
CA LEU A 244 7.78 -2.89 4.16
C LEU A 244 6.84 -1.68 4.17
N GLY A 245 5.64 -1.79 4.76
CA GLY A 245 4.64 -0.72 4.76
C GLY A 245 4.83 0.31 5.88
N LEU A 246 3.83 0.46 6.75
CA LEU A 246 3.86 1.46 7.84
C LEU A 246 5.06 1.28 8.78
N THR A 247 5.49 0.04 9.02
CA THR A 247 6.57 -0.30 9.95
C THR A 247 7.96 0.10 9.46
N LEU A 248 8.15 0.28 8.14
CA LEU A 248 9.43 0.71 7.58
C LEU A 248 9.84 2.11 8.10
N ASN A 249 8.84 2.96 8.38
CA ASN A 249 9.01 4.33 8.90
C ASN A 249 9.96 5.20 8.04
N GLU A 250 9.84 5.09 6.71
CA GLU A 250 10.61 5.86 5.72
C GLU A 250 9.69 6.44 4.64
N ASN A 251 10.13 7.47 3.91
CA ASN A 251 9.39 7.93 2.73
C ASN A 251 9.59 6.95 1.58
N HIS A 252 8.54 6.31 1.12
CA HIS A 252 8.64 5.31 0.07
C HIS A 252 7.29 5.03 -0.62
N ILE A 253 7.37 4.38 -1.77
CA ILE A 253 6.25 3.89 -2.56
C ILE A 253 6.51 2.42 -2.85
N ILE A 254 5.50 1.58 -2.61
CA ILE A 254 5.51 0.18 -3.02
C ILE A 254 4.62 0.04 -4.25
N ASN A 255 5.18 -0.48 -5.33
CA ASN A 255 4.48 -0.72 -6.59
C ASN A 255 4.36 -2.21 -6.83
N GLN A 256 3.14 -2.73 -6.85
CA GLN A 256 2.82 -4.07 -7.30
C GLN A 256 2.14 -3.98 -8.68
N ILE A 257 2.81 -4.51 -9.70
CA ILE A 257 2.32 -4.44 -11.08
C ILE A 257 2.15 -5.86 -11.61
N LEU A 258 0.93 -6.19 -12.03
CA LEU A 258 0.54 -7.50 -12.56
C LEU A 258 0.13 -7.36 -14.03
N TYR A 259 0.83 -8.05 -14.90
CA TYR A 259 0.53 -8.19 -16.32
C TYR A 259 -0.28 -9.47 -16.51
N LEU A 260 -1.56 -9.29 -16.80
CA LEU A 260 -2.50 -10.41 -16.93
C LEU A 260 -2.39 -11.03 -18.32
N ASP A 261 -1.43 -11.94 -18.48
CA ASP A 261 -1.12 -12.59 -19.75
C ASP A 261 -2.12 -13.68 -20.16
N ASP A 262 -1.96 -14.13 -21.40
CA ASP A 262 -2.69 -15.26 -21.97
C ASP A 262 -2.12 -16.61 -21.47
N LYS A 263 -2.96 -17.39 -20.80
CA LYS A 263 -2.62 -18.75 -20.30
C LYS A 263 -2.13 -19.67 -21.42
N GLN A 264 -2.77 -19.66 -22.60
CA GLN A 264 -2.40 -20.52 -23.73
C GLN A 264 -1.04 -20.12 -24.32
N LYS A 265 -0.74 -18.82 -24.37
CA LYS A 265 0.57 -18.33 -24.85
C LYS A 265 1.68 -18.78 -23.90
N TRP A 266 1.48 -18.64 -22.59
CA TRP A 266 2.44 -19.09 -21.58
C TRP A 266 2.66 -20.59 -21.61
N ARG A 267 1.60 -21.38 -21.76
CA ARG A 267 1.71 -22.84 -21.92
C ARG A 267 2.65 -23.20 -23.08
N LYS A 268 2.42 -22.65 -24.27
CA LYS A 268 3.29 -22.87 -25.45
C LYS A 268 4.74 -22.43 -25.22
N LEU A 269 4.96 -21.32 -24.51
CA LEU A 269 6.31 -20.83 -24.19
C LEU A 269 7.03 -21.75 -23.20
N LEU A 270 6.35 -22.20 -22.16
CA LEU A 270 6.89 -23.12 -21.17
C LEU A 270 7.19 -24.49 -21.80
N ASP A 271 6.27 -25.03 -22.60
CA ASP A 271 6.47 -26.27 -23.36
C ASP A 271 7.72 -26.19 -24.25
N LYS A 272 7.87 -25.09 -25.02
CA LYS A 272 9.05 -24.87 -25.86
C LYS A 272 10.33 -24.77 -25.03
N LYS A 273 10.30 -24.08 -23.90
CA LYS A 273 11.45 -23.91 -23.00
C LYS A 273 11.84 -25.24 -22.35
N ILE A 274 10.87 -26.10 -22.02
CA ILE A 274 11.08 -27.47 -21.56
C ILE A 274 11.75 -28.30 -22.66
N GLU A 275 11.28 -28.22 -23.91
CA GLU A 275 11.93 -28.93 -25.03
C GLU A 275 13.38 -28.49 -25.25
N GLU A 276 13.65 -27.18 -25.20
CA GLU A 276 15.00 -26.62 -25.34
C GLU A 276 15.91 -27.05 -24.18
N LEU A 277 15.43 -26.92 -22.93
CA LEU A 277 16.18 -27.30 -21.75
C LEU A 277 16.38 -28.81 -21.65
N ASN A 278 15.43 -29.64 -22.10
CA ASN A 278 15.62 -31.08 -22.17
C ASN A 278 16.80 -31.44 -23.10
N LYS A 279 16.90 -30.78 -24.26
CA LYS A 279 18.00 -30.96 -25.21
C LYS A 279 19.36 -30.50 -24.63
N SER A 280 19.37 -29.50 -23.74
CA SER A 280 20.60 -28.93 -23.14
C SER A 280 20.85 -29.32 -21.68
N SER A 281 19.99 -30.12 -21.05
CA SER A 281 20.02 -30.43 -19.61
C SER A 281 21.25 -31.22 -19.18
N ASN A 282 21.87 -31.95 -20.11
CA ASN A 282 23.12 -32.67 -19.88
C ASN A 282 24.36 -31.76 -19.84
N PHE A 283 24.23 -30.47 -20.18
CA PHE A 283 25.35 -29.51 -20.26
C PHE A 283 25.54 -28.66 -18.99
N GLY A 284 24.77 -28.87 -17.92
CA GLY A 284 25.00 -28.18 -16.64
C GLY A 284 23.95 -28.48 -15.55
N SER A 285 24.39 -28.56 -14.30
CA SER A 285 23.52 -28.85 -13.14
C SER A 285 22.43 -27.80 -12.92
N GLN A 286 22.71 -26.52 -13.20
CA GLN A 286 21.71 -25.43 -13.14
C GLN A 286 20.55 -25.63 -14.13
N ASN A 287 20.82 -26.10 -15.35
CA ASN A 287 19.76 -26.31 -16.35
C ASN A 287 18.76 -27.39 -15.90
N LYS A 288 19.23 -28.42 -15.19
CA LYS A 288 18.36 -29.46 -14.61
C LYS A 288 17.44 -28.89 -13.52
N VAL A 289 17.96 -28.02 -12.66
CA VAL A 289 17.15 -27.36 -11.61
C VAL A 289 16.10 -26.44 -12.23
N VAL A 290 16.48 -25.64 -13.22
CA VAL A 290 15.56 -24.73 -13.93
C VAL A 290 14.49 -25.52 -14.68
N LEU A 291 14.86 -26.61 -15.36
CA LEU A 291 13.91 -27.52 -16.02
C LEU A 291 12.89 -28.08 -15.02
N GLY A 292 13.35 -28.60 -13.87
CA GLY A 292 12.46 -29.13 -12.83
C GLY A 292 11.46 -28.10 -12.30
N LYS A 293 11.89 -26.86 -12.08
CA LYS A 293 11.00 -25.77 -11.65
C LYS A 293 9.95 -25.44 -12.72
N ILE A 294 10.35 -25.33 -13.98
CA ILE A 294 9.43 -25.04 -15.09
C ILE A 294 8.41 -26.17 -15.27
N GLN A 295 8.85 -27.43 -15.18
CA GLN A 295 7.97 -28.59 -15.24
C GLN A 295 6.91 -28.56 -14.13
N HIS A 296 7.33 -28.26 -12.90
CA HIS A 296 6.43 -28.16 -11.76
C HIS A 296 5.38 -27.04 -11.94
N ILE A 297 5.79 -25.87 -12.43
CA ILE A 297 4.87 -24.77 -12.77
C ILE A 297 3.87 -25.23 -13.83
N LEU A 298 4.33 -25.91 -14.88
CA LEU A 298 3.45 -26.43 -15.93
C LEU A 298 2.44 -27.46 -15.39
N ASP A 299 2.87 -28.35 -14.51
CA ASP A 299 2.00 -29.33 -13.88
C ASP A 299 0.94 -28.66 -13.01
N GLN A 300 1.30 -27.63 -12.24
CA GLN A 300 0.33 -26.84 -11.46
C GLN A 300 -0.70 -26.14 -12.36
N ILE A 301 -0.26 -25.56 -13.49
CA ILE A 301 -1.14 -24.91 -14.48
C ILE A 301 -2.14 -25.91 -15.07
N ASN A 302 -1.69 -27.15 -15.32
CA ASN A 302 -2.50 -28.21 -15.89
C ASN A 302 -3.45 -28.84 -14.86
N ALA A 303 -3.08 -28.85 -13.58
CA ALA A 303 -3.87 -29.44 -12.50
C ALA A 303 -4.94 -28.49 -11.93
N ASP A 304 -4.72 -27.17 -11.96
CA ASP A 304 -5.68 -26.17 -11.50
C ASP A 304 -6.25 -25.37 -12.70
N ASP A 305 -7.49 -25.66 -13.08
CA ASP A 305 -8.20 -24.93 -14.14
C ASP A 305 -8.29 -23.43 -13.84
N ASN A 306 -8.30 -23.03 -12.56
CA ASN A 306 -8.33 -21.64 -12.13
C ASN A 306 -6.95 -20.97 -12.07
N ALA A 307 -5.85 -21.72 -12.21
CA ALA A 307 -4.51 -21.14 -12.22
C ALA A 307 -4.37 -20.15 -13.38
N ARG A 308 -3.88 -18.95 -13.05
CA ARG A 308 -3.66 -17.86 -14.00
C ARG A 308 -2.22 -17.40 -13.87
N ILE A 309 -1.40 -17.78 -14.85
CA ILE A 309 -0.03 -17.30 -14.94
C ILE A 309 -0.02 -15.85 -15.37
N ILE A 310 0.75 -15.06 -14.62
CA ILE A 310 0.95 -13.64 -14.85
C ILE A 310 2.44 -13.33 -14.88
N ARG A 311 2.77 -12.18 -15.46
CA ARG A 311 4.06 -11.53 -15.20
C ARG A 311 3.85 -10.48 -14.11
N GLY A 312 4.60 -10.55 -13.03
CA GLY A 312 4.54 -9.61 -11.92
C GLY A 312 5.80 -8.76 -11.82
N HIS A 313 5.67 -7.64 -11.12
CA HIS A 313 6.75 -6.76 -10.74
C HIS A 313 6.46 -6.16 -9.37
N LEU A 314 7.45 -6.18 -8.50
CA LEU A 314 7.41 -5.44 -7.25
C LEU A 314 8.61 -4.50 -7.23
N ASN A 315 8.39 -3.21 -7.05
CA ASN A 315 9.48 -2.33 -6.68
C ASN A 315 9.13 -1.42 -5.50
N ILE A 316 10.16 -0.98 -4.80
CA ILE A 316 10.08 0.01 -3.74
C ILE A 316 10.91 1.19 -4.19
N VAL A 317 10.25 2.32 -4.44
CA VAL A 317 10.89 3.61 -4.70
C VAL A 317 10.92 4.38 -3.39
N TYR A 318 12.09 4.72 -2.89
CA TYR A 318 12.24 5.40 -1.60
C TYR A 318 13.12 6.63 -1.74
N TRP A 319 12.94 7.60 -0.83
CA TRP A 319 13.68 8.85 -0.87
C TRP A 319 13.98 9.43 0.50
N ALA A 320 14.98 10.30 0.51
CA ALA A 320 15.40 11.05 1.69
C ALA A 320 15.89 12.44 1.27
N LYS A 321 15.96 13.37 2.23
CA LYS A 321 16.52 14.72 2.01
C LYS A 321 18.04 14.68 1.84
N GLU A 322 18.71 13.71 2.45
CA GLU A 322 20.15 13.52 2.33
C GLU A 322 20.48 12.20 1.63
N ALA A 323 21.35 12.24 0.62
CA ALA A 323 21.75 11.05 -0.12
C ALA A 323 22.36 9.94 0.76
N LYS A 324 23.02 10.29 1.87
CA LYS A 324 23.61 9.32 2.82
C LYS A 324 22.56 8.51 3.59
N GLU A 325 21.35 9.03 3.74
CA GLU A 325 20.27 8.31 4.43
C GLU A 325 19.70 7.19 3.56
N LEU A 326 19.82 7.29 2.23
CA LEU A 326 19.36 6.25 1.31
C LEU A 326 20.00 4.89 1.58
N ASP A 327 21.30 4.84 1.94
CA ASP A 327 21.98 3.59 2.26
C ASP A 327 21.42 2.92 3.54
N LYS A 328 20.96 3.73 4.51
CA LYS A 328 20.27 3.23 5.71
C LYS A 328 18.91 2.65 5.35
N ILE A 329 18.12 3.38 4.53
CA ILE A 329 16.80 2.91 4.07
C ILE A 329 16.94 1.63 3.25
N THR A 330 17.90 1.59 2.32
CA THR A 330 18.25 0.40 1.51
C THR A 330 18.54 -0.79 2.40
N SER A 331 19.31 -0.59 3.48
CA SER A 331 19.68 -1.67 4.41
C SER A 331 18.47 -2.20 5.17
N LYS A 332 17.57 -1.31 5.64
CA LYS A 332 16.31 -1.71 6.28
C LYS A 332 15.44 -2.56 5.34
N ILE A 333 15.20 -2.06 4.12
CA ILE A 333 14.40 -2.79 3.11
C ILE A 333 15.01 -4.16 2.78
N LYS A 334 16.34 -4.24 2.66
CA LYS A 334 17.02 -5.53 2.42
C LYS A 334 16.90 -6.49 3.60
N THR A 335 16.90 -5.99 4.84
CA THR A 335 16.65 -6.83 6.02
C THR A 335 15.24 -7.40 5.99
N GLU A 336 14.23 -6.56 5.74
CA GLU A 336 12.84 -7.01 5.60
C GLU A 336 12.69 -8.08 4.52
N PHE A 337 13.28 -7.86 3.33
CA PHE A 337 13.25 -8.88 2.28
C PHE A 337 13.99 -10.16 2.67
N LYS A 338 15.13 -10.06 3.37
CA LYS A 338 15.90 -11.23 3.82
C LYS A 338 15.09 -12.08 4.81
N GLU A 339 14.33 -11.46 5.71
CA GLU A 339 13.43 -12.18 6.63
C GLU A 339 12.32 -12.94 5.90
N LEU A 340 11.96 -12.51 4.69
CA LEU A 340 11.00 -13.16 3.81
C LEU A 340 11.65 -14.15 2.83
N ASP A 341 12.95 -14.39 2.98
CA ASP A 341 13.76 -15.17 2.03
C ASP A 341 13.66 -14.66 0.59
N ILE A 342 13.65 -13.32 0.45
CA ILE A 342 13.64 -12.60 -0.82
C ILE A 342 14.97 -11.88 -0.99
N ILE A 343 15.60 -12.04 -2.16
CA ILE A 343 16.82 -11.34 -2.55
C ILE A 343 16.48 -10.29 -3.62
N PRO A 344 16.41 -8.99 -3.26
CA PRO A 344 16.02 -7.95 -4.20
C PRO A 344 17.15 -7.62 -5.18
N TYR A 345 16.75 -7.28 -6.41
CA TYR A 345 17.60 -6.61 -7.38
C TYR A 345 17.74 -5.12 -7.03
N TYR A 346 18.96 -4.60 -7.16
CA TYR A 346 19.28 -3.19 -6.90
C TYR A 346 19.64 -2.45 -8.19
N PRO A 347 18.68 -1.77 -8.86
CA PRO A 347 18.95 -1.04 -10.09
C PRO A 347 19.93 0.13 -9.87
N ARG A 348 20.89 0.26 -10.79
CA ARG A 348 21.89 1.35 -10.82
C ARG A 348 21.94 1.98 -12.21
N GLY A 349 22.44 3.21 -12.29
CA GLY A 349 22.60 3.87 -13.59
C GLY A 349 21.26 4.21 -14.24
N GLU A 350 21.15 3.89 -15.52
CA GLU A 350 19.93 4.15 -16.31
C GLU A 350 18.74 3.31 -15.83
N GLU A 351 18.99 2.11 -15.30
CA GLU A 351 17.94 1.25 -14.73
C GLU A 351 17.18 1.94 -13.61
N ARG A 352 17.89 2.60 -12.69
CA ARG A 352 17.26 3.31 -11.57
C ARG A 352 16.25 4.35 -12.06
N LYS A 353 16.61 5.10 -13.10
CA LYS A 353 15.72 6.11 -13.70
C LYS A 353 14.47 5.46 -14.26
N ASN A 354 14.62 4.36 -15.00
CA ASN A 354 13.48 3.64 -15.55
C ASN A 354 12.53 3.14 -14.46
N TYR A 355 13.07 2.55 -13.38
CA TYR A 355 12.23 2.06 -12.29
C TYR A 355 11.43 3.20 -11.66
N ILE A 356 12.08 4.34 -11.38
CA ILE A 356 11.40 5.51 -10.80
C ILE A 356 10.37 6.11 -11.78
N LEU A 357 10.67 6.22 -13.07
CA LEU A 357 9.74 6.84 -14.02
C LEU A 357 8.58 5.90 -14.41
N ASN A 358 8.85 4.60 -14.58
CA ASN A 358 7.85 3.61 -14.97
C ASN A 358 6.97 3.18 -13.79
N SER A 359 7.35 3.48 -12.55
CA SER A 359 6.48 3.31 -11.38
C SER A 359 5.29 4.27 -11.34
N TYR A 360 5.22 5.27 -12.23
CA TYR A 360 4.01 6.05 -12.43
C TYR A 360 2.99 5.27 -13.27
N CYS A 361 1.72 5.25 -12.88
CA CYS A 361 0.68 4.36 -13.42
C CYS A 361 0.51 4.44 -14.94
N CYS A 362 0.67 5.62 -15.55
CA CYS A 362 0.59 5.78 -17.01
C CYS A 362 1.71 5.04 -17.77
N PHE A 363 2.81 4.75 -17.08
CA PHE A 363 4.04 4.19 -17.63
C PHE A 363 4.35 2.79 -17.11
N SER A 364 3.53 2.23 -16.23
CA SER A 364 3.76 0.91 -15.61
C SER A 364 3.79 -0.23 -16.61
N SER A 365 3.22 -0.07 -17.80
CA SER A 365 3.37 -1.06 -18.87
C SER A 365 4.79 -1.13 -19.46
N ASN A 366 5.63 -0.10 -19.26
CA ASN A 366 6.92 0.06 -19.94
C ASN A 366 8.04 -0.85 -19.42
N PHE A 367 7.86 -1.55 -18.29
CA PHE A 367 8.85 -2.53 -17.84
C PHE A 367 9.07 -3.61 -18.91
N SER A 368 10.33 -4.00 -19.08
CA SER A 368 10.70 -5.04 -20.04
C SER A 368 10.52 -6.43 -19.45
N ASN A 369 10.50 -7.47 -20.29
CA ASN A 369 10.41 -8.85 -19.79
C ASN A 369 11.54 -9.26 -18.82
N ASN A 370 12.69 -8.59 -18.88
CA ASN A 370 13.81 -8.85 -17.97
C ASN A 370 13.63 -8.19 -16.60
N ASP A 371 12.59 -7.36 -16.46
CA ASP A 371 12.24 -6.68 -15.22
C ASP A 371 10.99 -7.31 -14.56
N LEU A 372 10.47 -8.42 -15.10
CA LEU A 372 9.24 -9.06 -14.66
C LEU A 372 9.51 -10.52 -14.26
N TYR A 373 8.93 -10.95 -13.14
CA TYR A 373 8.90 -12.36 -12.74
C TYR A 373 7.63 -13.03 -13.28
N VAL A 374 7.68 -14.33 -13.56
CA VAL A 374 6.54 -15.16 -13.99
C VAL A 374 6.10 -16.04 -12.83
N THR A 375 4.83 -15.95 -12.45
CA THR A 375 4.28 -16.75 -11.35
C THR A 375 2.76 -16.92 -11.49
N ASP A 376 2.14 -17.71 -10.62
CA ASP A 376 0.68 -17.78 -10.51
C ASP A 376 0.11 -16.52 -9.84
N LEU A 377 -1.07 -16.07 -10.27
CA LEU A 377 -1.74 -14.91 -9.70
C LEU A 377 -1.90 -15.01 -8.17
N LYS A 378 -2.23 -16.19 -7.62
CA LYS A 378 -2.36 -16.37 -6.16
C LYS A 378 -1.06 -16.06 -5.43
N HIS A 379 0.08 -16.49 -5.99
CA HIS A 379 1.40 -16.19 -5.44
C HIS A 379 1.66 -14.69 -5.44
N ALA A 380 1.41 -13.99 -6.55
CA ALA A 380 1.68 -12.56 -6.64
C ALA A 380 0.79 -11.73 -5.67
N LEU A 381 -0.45 -12.18 -5.43
CA LEU A 381 -1.37 -11.52 -4.50
C LEU A 381 -0.97 -11.64 -3.03
N CYS A 382 -0.16 -12.62 -2.66
CA CYS A 382 0.45 -12.69 -1.33
C CYS A 382 1.35 -11.49 -1.03
N LEU A 383 1.83 -10.78 -2.06
CA LEU A 383 2.68 -9.59 -1.91
C LEU A 383 1.88 -8.28 -1.79
N PHE A 384 0.54 -8.33 -1.79
CA PHE A 384 -0.28 -7.12 -1.63
C PHE A 384 -0.31 -6.70 -0.16
N ILE A 385 -0.05 -5.41 0.09
CA ILE A 385 -0.33 -4.81 1.40
C ILE A 385 -1.82 -4.55 1.51
N ASN A 386 -2.43 -5.05 2.59
CA ASN A 386 -3.88 -5.07 2.79
C ASN A 386 -4.33 -4.22 3.99
N ASN A 387 -3.48 -3.34 4.51
CA ASN A 387 -3.84 -2.46 5.62
C ASN A 387 -3.35 -1.02 5.42
N THR A 388 -3.83 -0.13 6.29
CA THR A 388 -3.52 1.29 6.30
C THR A 388 -3.52 1.85 7.73
N ASN A 389 -3.28 3.15 7.88
CA ASN A 389 -3.30 3.85 9.16
C ASN A 389 -4.61 3.65 9.92
N TYR A 390 -4.53 3.82 11.24
CA TYR A 390 -5.71 3.96 12.07
C TYR A 390 -6.51 5.20 11.68
N LYS A 391 -7.84 5.09 11.76
CA LYS A 391 -8.79 6.12 11.35
C LYS A 391 -9.53 6.65 12.54
N SER A 392 -9.54 7.98 12.65
CA SER A 392 -10.35 8.68 13.64
C SER A 392 -11.82 8.67 13.24
N ASP A 393 -12.70 8.36 14.19
CA ASP A 393 -14.13 8.70 14.09
C ASP A 393 -14.29 10.23 14.20
N ASN A 394 -15.42 10.78 13.71
CA ASN A 394 -15.69 12.23 13.77
C ASN A 394 -15.74 12.78 15.20
N THR A 395 -16.11 11.94 16.15
CA THR A 395 -16.25 12.26 17.58
C THR A 395 -15.89 11.04 18.39
N GLY A 396 -15.40 11.23 19.62
CA GLY A 396 -15.16 10.11 20.51
C GLY A 396 -14.08 10.41 21.53
N ILE A 397 -13.52 9.34 22.08
CA ILE A 397 -12.43 9.38 23.03
C ILE A 397 -11.12 9.23 22.27
N ILE A 398 -10.15 10.06 22.62
CA ILE A 398 -8.79 10.02 22.11
C ILE A 398 -8.06 8.83 22.74
N PHE A 399 -7.65 7.92 21.87
CA PHE A 399 -6.66 6.88 22.12
C PHE A 399 -5.38 7.18 21.33
N ASN A 400 -4.41 6.29 21.37
CA ASN A 400 -3.22 6.38 20.56
C ASN A 400 -3.17 5.21 19.58
N ASP A 401 -2.66 5.47 18.38
CA ASP A 401 -2.30 4.40 17.46
C ASP A 401 -1.15 3.55 18.03
N ARG A 402 -1.07 2.29 17.62
CA ARG A 402 -0.05 1.35 18.13
C ARG A 402 1.30 1.51 17.46
N GLU A 403 1.33 2.12 16.28
CA GLU A 403 2.53 2.18 15.43
C GLU A 403 3.36 3.44 15.70
N HIS A 404 2.76 4.62 15.63
CA HIS A 404 3.47 5.90 15.76
C HIS A 404 3.19 6.64 17.07
N ASN A 405 2.35 6.06 17.93
CA ASN A 405 1.79 6.66 19.12
C ASN A 405 1.20 8.07 18.87
N ILE A 406 0.45 8.25 17.78
CA ILE A 406 -0.32 9.47 17.48
C ILE A 406 -1.78 9.34 17.93
N PRO A 407 -2.46 10.46 18.25
CA PRO A 407 -3.85 10.43 18.68
C PRO A 407 -4.82 9.90 17.61
N VAL A 408 -5.76 9.05 18.02
CA VAL A 408 -6.86 8.53 17.20
C VAL A 408 -8.16 8.65 17.97
N LEU A 409 -9.18 9.29 17.39
CA LEU A 409 -10.50 9.38 18.00
C LEU A 409 -11.30 8.10 17.74
N LYS A 410 -11.92 7.53 18.77
CA LYS A 410 -12.84 6.39 18.64
C LYS A 410 -14.14 6.65 19.38
N ASP A 411 -15.26 6.48 18.69
CA ASP A 411 -16.60 6.54 19.26
C ASP A 411 -16.90 5.24 20.01
N VAL A 412 -16.60 5.24 21.31
CA VAL A 412 -16.89 4.13 22.22
C VAL A 412 -18.27 4.25 22.88
N TRP A 413 -18.96 5.38 22.71
CA TRP A 413 -20.33 5.57 23.22
C TRP A 413 -21.37 5.06 22.22
N ASP A 414 -21.07 5.19 20.92
CA ASP A 414 -21.88 4.76 19.79
C ASP A 414 -23.32 5.23 19.93
N GLU A 415 -23.49 6.56 20.05
CA GLU A 415 -24.79 7.16 20.33
C GLU A 415 -25.85 6.75 19.30
N LYS A 416 -25.43 6.67 18.04
CA LYS A 416 -26.27 6.30 16.89
C LYS A 416 -26.48 4.79 16.75
N LYS A 417 -25.99 3.97 17.69
CA LYS A 417 -26.14 2.49 17.70
C LYS A 417 -25.67 1.83 16.40
N LYS A 418 -24.55 2.30 15.85
CA LYS A 418 -23.98 1.73 14.62
C LYS A 418 -23.32 0.37 14.86
N ARG A 419 -22.81 0.13 16.07
CA ARG A 419 -21.94 -0.99 16.45
C ARG A 419 -22.50 -1.80 17.61
N ILE A 420 -23.09 -1.16 18.62
CA ILE A 420 -23.58 -1.81 19.85
C ILE A 420 -25.07 -1.57 20.10
N LYS A 421 -25.75 -2.59 20.66
CA LYS A 421 -27.18 -2.50 21.02
C LYS A 421 -27.42 -1.76 22.33
N ALA A 422 -26.49 -1.91 23.28
CA ALA A 422 -26.52 -1.29 24.61
C ALA A 422 -25.16 -0.66 24.92
N ARG A 423 -25.17 0.52 25.55
CA ARG A 423 -23.99 1.37 25.76
C ARG A 423 -23.24 0.99 27.05
N ASN A 424 -22.80 -0.27 27.12
CA ASN A 424 -22.02 -0.78 28.23
C ASN A 424 -20.60 -1.07 27.75
N PHE A 425 -19.61 -0.79 28.59
CA PHE A 425 -18.23 -1.20 28.35
C PHE A 425 -17.65 -1.86 29.60
N ALA A 426 -16.71 -2.76 29.40
CA ALA A 426 -15.94 -3.41 30.47
C ALA A 426 -14.45 -3.28 30.13
N ILE A 427 -13.64 -3.04 31.16
CA ILE A 427 -12.18 -2.99 31.02
C ILE A 427 -11.60 -4.16 31.83
N PHE A 428 -10.97 -5.11 31.12
CA PHE A 428 -10.28 -6.24 31.72
C PHE A 428 -8.78 -6.01 31.65
N ALA A 429 -8.12 -6.13 32.80
CA ALA A 429 -6.67 -6.05 32.90
C ALA A 429 -6.24 -6.62 34.25
N PRO A 430 -5.15 -7.42 34.30
CA PRO A 430 -4.48 -7.79 35.54
C PRO A 430 -4.07 -6.57 36.37
N THR A 431 -3.77 -6.80 37.64
CA THR A 431 -3.24 -5.75 38.52
C THR A 431 -1.90 -5.24 37.98
N GLY A 432 -1.76 -3.94 37.79
CA GLY A 432 -0.54 -3.30 37.27
C GLY A 432 -0.58 -2.99 35.77
N GLU A 433 -1.47 -3.62 35.00
CA GLU A 433 -1.54 -3.50 33.52
C GLU A 433 -2.32 -2.26 33.05
N GLY A 434 -2.40 -1.20 33.87
CA GLY A 434 -2.96 0.08 33.44
C GLY A 434 -4.49 0.19 33.40
N LYS A 435 -5.25 -0.73 34.02
CA LYS A 435 -6.74 -0.64 34.10
C LYS A 435 -7.25 0.75 34.50
N SER A 436 -6.78 1.26 35.64
CA SER A 436 -7.20 2.56 36.18
C SER A 436 -6.68 3.72 35.34
N PHE A 437 -5.55 3.54 34.65
CA PHE A 437 -4.99 4.55 33.75
C PHE A 437 -5.91 4.75 32.53
N LEU A 438 -6.30 3.65 31.88
CA LEU A 438 -7.23 3.65 30.75
C LEU A 438 -8.61 4.20 31.15
N ALA A 439 -9.16 3.75 32.27
CA ALA A 439 -10.44 4.24 32.78
C ALA A 439 -10.41 5.75 33.06
N ASN A 440 -9.34 6.25 33.68
CA ASN A 440 -9.15 7.69 33.88
C ASN A 440 -9.08 8.46 32.56
N ASN A 441 -8.39 7.94 31.53
CA ASN A 441 -8.32 8.60 30.23
C ASN A 441 -9.72 8.79 29.61
N ILE A 442 -10.55 7.74 29.65
CA ILE A 442 -11.92 7.76 29.11
C ILE A 442 -12.80 8.72 29.93
N LEU A 443 -12.83 8.56 31.25
CA LEU A 443 -13.69 9.34 32.14
C LEU A 443 -13.33 10.83 32.10
N ARG A 444 -12.04 11.16 32.09
CA ARG A 444 -11.56 12.52 31.91
C ARG A 444 -12.20 13.16 30.67
N GLN A 445 -12.05 12.54 29.51
CA GLN A 445 -12.50 13.13 28.26
C GLN A 445 -14.03 13.28 28.19
N TYR A 446 -14.77 12.33 28.78
CA TYR A 446 -16.23 12.48 28.94
C TYR A 446 -16.62 13.64 29.84
N PHE A 447 -15.95 13.80 30.98
CA PHE A 447 -16.18 14.94 31.88
C PHE A 447 -15.89 16.28 31.18
N GLU A 448 -14.76 16.37 30.45
CA GLU A 448 -14.38 17.57 29.70
C GLU A 448 -15.36 17.88 28.56
N SER A 449 -16.01 16.84 28.01
CA SER A 449 -17.10 16.94 27.03
C SER A 449 -18.47 17.24 27.65
N GLY A 450 -18.56 17.45 28.97
CA GLY A 450 -19.79 17.83 29.67
C GLY A 450 -20.67 16.66 30.14
N VAL A 451 -20.18 15.42 30.07
CA VAL A 451 -20.90 14.24 30.58
C VAL A 451 -20.83 14.20 32.11
N ARG A 452 -21.98 13.97 32.76
CA ARG A 452 -22.05 13.76 34.22
C ARG A 452 -21.55 12.37 34.58
N LEU A 453 -20.59 12.29 35.49
CA LEU A 453 -20.00 11.03 35.94
C LEU A 453 -20.43 10.69 37.35
N VAL A 454 -20.83 9.44 37.56
CA VAL A 454 -21.03 8.84 38.90
C VAL A 454 -20.08 7.66 39.00
N ILE A 455 -19.14 7.73 39.94
CA ILE A 455 -18.06 6.75 40.05
C ILE A 455 -18.09 6.16 41.45
N ILE A 456 -18.16 4.83 41.54
CA ILE A 456 -17.94 4.07 42.77
C ILE A 456 -16.46 3.69 42.79
N ASP A 457 -15.66 4.42 43.57
CA ASP A 457 -14.21 4.28 43.62
C ASP A 457 -13.76 3.55 44.90
N LEU A 458 -13.37 2.28 44.75
CA LEU A 458 -12.79 1.50 45.85
C LEU A 458 -11.29 1.78 46.07
N GLY A 459 -10.59 2.31 45.07
CA GLY A 459 -9.12 2.43 45.06
C GLY A 459 -8.59 3.86 45.22
N GLY A 460 -9.47 4.86 45.37
CA GLY A 460 -9.12 6.28 45.55
C GLY A 460 -8.45 6.94 44.34
N SER A 461 -8.35 6.25 43.20
CA SER A 461 -7.63 6.71 42.01
C SER A 461 -8.35 7.87 41.33
N TYR A 462 -9.68 7.86 41.33
CA TYR A 462 -10.50 8.86 40.62
C TYR A 462 -10.67 10.13 41.45
N THR A 463 -10.51 10.06 42.79
CA THR A 463 -10.48 11.25 43.64
C THR A 463 -9.33 12.20 43.28
N LYS A 464 -8.17 11.67 42.88
CA LYS A 464 -7.03 12.50 42.44
C LYS A 464 -7.34 13.25 41.14
N PHE A 465 -7.98 12.58 40.19
CA PHE A 465 -8.46 13.19 38.95
C PHE A 465 -9.46 14.31 39.24
N ALA A 466 -10.45 14.06 40.11
CA ALA A 466 -11.48 15.04 40.46
C ALA A 466 -10.88 16.34 41.04
N LYS A 467 -9.81 16.25 41.84
CA LYS A 467 -9.11 17.42 42.41
C LYS A 467 -8.51 18.35 41.36
N LEU A 468 -8.28 17.91 40.13
CA LEU A 468 -7.79 18.75 39.04
C LEU A 468 -8.87 19.72 38.50
N TYR A 469 -10.13 19.51 38.88
CA TYR A 469 -11.25 20.39 38.52
C TYR A 469 -11.97 20.84 39.79
N PRO A 470 -11.36 21.75 40.58
CA PRO A 470 -11.98 22.29 41.79
C PRO A 470 -13.40 22.79 41.51
N GLU A 471 -14.28 22.67 42.52
CA GLU A 471 -15.69 23.11 42.46
C GLU A 471 -16.59 22.31 41.51
N LYS A 472 -16.04 21.38 40.72
CA LYS A 472 -16.81 20.56 39.76
C LYS A 472 -17.00 19.10 40.21
N TYR A 473 -16.73 18.80 41.47
CA TYR A 473 -16.88 17.44 42.01
C TYR A 473 -17.42 17.45 43.44
N THR A 474 -17.98 16.32 43.86
CA THR A 474 -18.34 16.03 45.25
C THR A 474 -17.89 14.61 45.57
N VAL A 475 -17.23 14.40 46.71
CA VAL A 475 -16.84 13.07 47.18
C VAL A 475 -17.69 12.72 48.39
N LEU A 476 -18.48 11.66 48.27
CA LEU A 476 -19.19 11.05 49.39
C LEU A 476 -18.31 9.91 49.91
N ARG A 477 -17.95 9.98 51.19
CA ARG A 477 -17.26 8.89 51.89
C ARG A 477 -18.27 8.26 52.83
N TYR A 478 -18.44 6.95 52.72
CA TYR A 478 -19.23 6.13 53.64
C TYR A 478 -18.31 5.45 54.64
#